data_AF-A0A218W404-F1
#
_entry.id   AF-A0A218W404-F1
#
_cell.length_a   1.000
_cell.length_b   1.000
_cell.length_c   1.000
_cell.angle_alpha   90.00
_cell.angle_beta   90.00
_cell.angle_gamma   90.00
#
_symmetry.space_group_name_H-M   'P 1'
#
loop_
_entity.id
_entity.type
_entity.pdbx_description
1 polymer ?
#
loop_
_entity_poly.entity_id
_entity_poly.type
_entity_poly.pdbx_seq_one_letter_code
_entity_poly.pdbx_strand_id
1 'polypeptide(L)'
;MDSSKSSLLLLVALLLLWGRCESSIFQKHKTHVLIRNDLQEQLDMTVHCKSKDDDLGVHVIPPGGSYGFNFRPNFFCTTLFWCNFEWPGASRGYKVYDCQRDYDRCFDCTWSIKSSSPCLYNAKTSQYDLCDNW
;
A
#
# COMPACT_ATOMS: atom_id res chain seq x y z
N MET A 1 -53.98 1.04 24.53
CA MET A 1 -52.84 0.57 23.71
C MET A 1 -51.91 1.77 23.56
N ASP A 2 -50.83 1.79 24.34
CA ASP A 2 -50.20 3.03 24.82
C ASP A 2 -49.44 3.83 23.76
N SER A 3 -49.72 5.13 23.70
CA SER A 3 -49.03 6.14 22.88
C SER A 3 -47.49 6.08 23.03
N SER A 4 -47.01 5.74 24.24
CA SER A 4 -45.59 5.54 24.55
C SER A 4 -44.94 4.42 23.72
N LYS A 5 -45.66 3.32 23.45
CA LYS A 5 -45.15 2.20 22.65
C LYS A 5 -45.03 2.59 21.18
N SER A 6 -45.97 3.37 20.67
CA SER A 6 -45.94 3.90 19.29
C SER A 6 -44.77 4.87 19.09
N SER A 7 -44.55 5.76 20.05
CA SER A 7 -43.41 6.70 20.03
C SER A 7 -42.06 5.98 20.11
N LEU A 8 -41.93 4.95 20.94
CA LEU A 8 -40.71 4.14 21.05
C LEU A 8 -40.41 3.39 19.75
N LEU A 9 -41.44 2.81 19.12
CA LEU A 9 -41.31 2.12 17.83
C LEU A 9 -40.88 3.07 16.70
N LEU A 10 -41.41 4.30 16.68
CA LEU A 10 -41.01 5.33 15.72
C LEU A 10 -39.55 5.77 15.92
N LEU A 11 -39.10 5.95 17.16
CA LEU A 11 -37.71 6.30 17.48
C LEU A 11 -36.74 5.18 17.08
N VAL A 12 -37.09 3.91 17.34
CA VAL A 12 -36.28 2.76 16.91
C VAL A 12 -36.24 2.66 15.39
N ALA A 13 -37.37 2.87 14.70
CA ALA A 13 -37.42 2.89 13.24
C ALA A 13 -36.54 4.01 12.64
N LEU A 14 -36.55 5.21 13.23
CA LEU A 14 -35.69 6.32 12.81
C LEU A 14 -34.19 6.03 13.01
N LEU A 15 -33.81 5.39 14.13
CA LEU A 15 -32.43 4.95 14.39
C LEU A 15 -31.96 3.88 13.39
N LEU A 16 -32.85 2.94 13.01
CA LEU A 16 -32.56 1.92 12.00
C LEU A 16 -32.41 2.52 10.59
N LEU A 17 -33.11 3.63 10.29
CA LEU A 17 -32.98 4.36 9.03
C LEU A 17 -31.68 5.19 8.96
N TRP A 18 -31.14 5.67 10.08
CA TRP A 18 -29.79 6.26 10.16
C TRP A 18 -28.66 5.23 10.25
N GLY A 19 -29.00 3.96 10.54
CA GLY A 19 -28.05 2.84 10.60
C GLY A 19 -27.42 2.45 9.26
N ARG A 20 -27.82 3.08 8.15
CA ARG A 20 -27.07 3.01 6.90
C ARG A 20 -25.98 4.07 6.89
N CYS A 21 -25.02 3.93 7.80
CA CYS A 21 -23.73 4.57 7.64
C CYS A 21 -23.12 3.97 6.38
N GLU A 22 -23.12 4.71 5.28
CA GLU A 22 -22.41 4.31 4.08
C GLU A 22 -20.95 4.11 4.49
N SER A 23 -20.54 2.84 4.55
CA SER A 23 -19.17 2.41 4.85
C SER A 23 -18.14 2.86 3.80
N SER A 24 -18.51 3.78 2.90
CA SER A 24 -17.71 4.36 1.83
C SER A 24 -16.95 5.62 2.24
N ILE A 25 -17.47 6.44 3.17
CA ILE A 25 -16.86 7.74 3.51
C ILE A 25 -15.53 7.60 4.27
N PHE A 26 -15.34 6.47 4.97
CA PHE A 26 -14.15 6.21 5.78
C PHE A 26 -13.13 5.27 5.12
N GLN A 27 -13.36 4.79 3.89
CA GLN A 27 -12.41 3.89 3.25
C GLN A 27 -11.40 4.66 2.40
N LYS A 28 -10.12 4.49 2.74
CA LYS A 28 -8.98 4.94 1.94
C LYS A 28 -8.99 4.23 0.58
N HIS A 29 -8.45 4.88 -0.46
CA HIS A 29 -8.37 4.26 -1.77
C HIS A 29 -7.49 3.00 -1.75
N LYS A 30 -7.76 2.09 -2.68
CA LYS A 30 -6.94 0.90 -2.87
C LYS A 30 -5.61 1.29 -3.49
N THR A 31 -4.51 0.90 -2.87
CA THR A 31 -3.15 1.17 -3.34
C THR A 31 -2.55 -0.10 -3.92
N HIS A 32 -1.83 0.06 -5.02
CA HIS A 32 -1.13 -1.01 -5.71
C HIS A 32 0.37 -0.70 -5.64
N VAL A 33 1.16 -1.65 -5.15
CA VAL A 33 2.62 -1.55 -5.15
C VAL A 33 3.17 -2.52 -6.19
N LEU A 34 4.03 -2.02 -7.08
CA LEU A 34 4.74 -2.83 -8.05
C LEU A 34 6.24 -2.56 -7.90
N ILE A 35 7.02 -3.60 -7.70
CA ILE A 35 8.46 -3.56 -7.49
C ILE A 35 9.11 -4.18 -8.72
N ARG A 36 10.00 -3.44 -9.37
CA ARG A 36 10.77 -3.90 -10.51
C ARG A 36 12.23 -4.13 -10.14
N ASN A 37 12.78 -5.22 -10.63
CA ASN A 37 14.22 -5.47 -10.57
C ASN A 37 14.90 -4.82 -11.78
N ASP A 38 15.48 -3.64 -11.58
CA ASP A 38 16.26 -2.93 -12.58
C ASP A 38 17.74 -2.81 -12.14
N LEU A 39 18.25 -3.83 -11.44
CA LEU A 39 19.67 -3.97 -11.11
C LEU A 39 20.49 -4.02 -12.41
N GLN A 40 21.51 -3.15 -12.52
CA GLN A 40 22.35 -3.06 -13.73
C GLN A 40 23.18 -4.34 -13.94
N GLU A 41 23.46 -5.03 -12.85
CA GLU A 41 24.23 -6.28 -12.79
C GLU A 41 23.46 -7.47 -13.39
N GLN A 42 22.17 -7.29 -13.75
CA GLN A 42 21.30 -8.34 -14.27
C GLN A 42 21.27 -9.58 -13.36
N LEU A 43 21.13 -9.34 -12.06
CA LEU A 43 21.02 -10.38 -11.04
C LEU A 43 19.57 -10.60 -10.64
N ASP A 44 19.23 -11.84 -10.27
CA ASP A 44 18.00 -12.13 -9.56
C ASP A 44 17.98 -11.38 -8.22
N MET A 45 16.84 -10.77 -7.90
CA MET A 45 16.62 -10.05 -6.65
C MET A 45 15.56 -10.77 -5.83
N THR A 46 15.94 -11.22 -4.64
CA THR A 46 14.98 -11.74 -3.66
C THR A 46 14.37 -10.57 -2.91
N VAL A 47 13.04 -10.56 -2.79
CA VAL A 47 12.30 -9.57 -2.01
C VAL A 47 11.47 -10.26 -0.94
N HIS A 48 11.49 -9.70 0.27
CA HIS A 48 10.59 -10.10 1.35
C HIS A 48 9.89 -8.86 1.89
N CYS A 49 8.58 -8.76 1.65
CA CYS A 49 7.78 -7.62 2.07
C CYS A 49 6.84 -8.00 3.21
N LYS A 50 6.65 -7.07 4.16
CA LYS A 50 5.68 -7.20 5.25
C LYS A 50 5.14 -5.85 5.70
N SER A 51 3.94 -5.86 6.26
CA SER A 51 3.37 -4.78 7.05
C SER A 51 3.51 -5.13 8.55
N LYS A 52 2.82 -4.37 9.42
CA LYS A 52 2.67 -4.76 10.83
C LYS A 52 1.82 -6.04 10.97
N ASP A 53 0.81 -6.18 10.12
CA ASP A 53 -0.27 -7.15 10.28
C ASP A 53 -0.17 -8.31 9.28
N ASP A 54 0.57 -8.12 8.17
CA ASP A 54 0.67 -9.07 7.06
C ASP A 54 2.13 -9.37 6.71
N ASP A 55 2.47 -10.64 6.54
CA ASP A 55 3.71 -11.07 5.89
C ASP A 55 3.38 -11.53 4.46
N LEU A 56 3.95 -10.87 3.46
CA LEU A 56 3.68 -11.17 2.05
C LEU A 56 4.60 -12.29 1.51
N GLY A 57 5.52 -12.78 2.33
CA GLY A 57 6.46 -13.83 2.01
C GLY A 57 7.62 -13.38 1.13
N VAL A 58 8.44 -14.36 0.77
CA VAL A 58 9.66 -14.19 -0.02
C VAL A 58 9.37 -14.50 -1.49
N HIS A 59 9.80 -13.62 -2.38
CA HIS A 59 9.64 -13.75 -3.84
C HIS A 59 10.97 -13.50 -4.52
N VAL A 60 11.26 -14.21 -5.61
CA VAL A 60 12.44 -13.95 -6.45
C VAL A 60 11.98 -13.22 -7.71
N ILE A 61 12.59 -12.08 -7.99
CA ILE A 61 12.33 -11.24 -9.14
C ILE A 61 13.53 -11.34 -10.09
N PRO A 62 13.39 -11.95 -11.27
CA PRO A 62 14.47 -12.01 -12.25
C PRO A 62 14.78 -10.61 -12.83
N PRO A 63 15.91 -10.41 -13.51
CA PRO A 63 16.26 -9.15 -14.17
C PRO A 63 15.14 -8.66 -15.09
N GLY A 64 14.73 -7.40 -14.95
CA GLY A 64 13.62 -6.80 -15.69
C GLY A 64 12.22 -7.31 -15.29
N GLY A 65 12.14 -8.29 -14.38
CA GLY A 65 10.90 -8.81 -13.82
C GLY A 65 10.30 -7.88 -12.78
N SER A 66 9.11 -8.25 -12.30
CA SER A 66 8.41 -7.51 -11.25
C SER A 66 7.62 -8.40 -10.29
N TYR A 67 7.41 -7.87 -9.09
CA TYR A 67 6.52 -8.43 -8.08
C TYR A 67 5.60 -7.32 -7.58
N GLY A 68 4.32 -7.62 -7.36
CA GLY A 68 3.37 -6.61 -6.93
C GLY A 68 2.28 -7.17 -6.04
N PHE A 69 1.72 -6.29 -5.21
CA PHE A 69 0.65 -6.59 -4.29
C PHE A 69 -0.26 -5.38 -4.12
N ASN A 70 -1.44 -5.61 -3.56
CA ASN A 70 -2.46 -4.58 -3.41
C ASN A 70 -3.08 -4.65 -2.01
N PHE A 71 -3.43 -3.48 -1.49
CA PHE A 71 -4.00 -3.35 -0.15
C PHE A 71 -4.83 -2.06 -0.05
N ARG A 72 -5.51 -1.87 1.07
CA ARG A 72 -6.13 -0.59 1.43
C ARG A 72 -5.46 -0.09 2.71
N PRO A 73 -4.92 1.15 2.71
CA PRO A 73 -4.39 1.74 3.93
C PRO A 73 -5.48 1.82 5.00
N ASN A 74 -5.09 1.68 6.27
CA ASN A 74 -6.02 1.85 7.37
C ASN A 74 -6.49 3.31 7.48
N PHE A 75 -7.63 3.51 8.14
CA PHE A 75 -8.27 4.82 8.23
C PHE A 75 -7.36 5.90 8.84
N PHE A 76 -6.57 5.54 9.86
CA PHE A 76 -5.64 6.44 10.56
C PHE A 76 -4.32 6.69 9.80
N CYS A 77 -4.18 6.13 8.59
CA CYS A 77 -3.00 6.28 7.74
C CYS A 77 -1.69 5.92 8.46
N THR A 78 -1.70 4.80 9.16
CA THR A 78 -0.51 4.22 9.81
C THR A 78 -0.01 2.96 9.10
N THR A 79 -0.61 2.59 7.96
CA THR A 79 -0.18 1.45 7.14
C THR A 79 1.20 1.72 6.55
N LEU A 80 2.10 0.77 6.74
CA LEU A 80 3.46 0.76 6.24
C LEU A 80 3.74 -0.62 5.62
N PHE A 81 4.48 -0.66 4.52
CA PHE A 81 5.07 -1.89 3.99
C PHE A 81 6.57 -1.73 3.88
N TRP A 82 7.31 -2.57 4.60
CA TRP A 82 8.76 -2.67 4.54
C TRP A 82 9.13 -3.88 3.70
N CYS A 83 10.09 -3.72 2.80
CA CYS A 83 10.65 -4.81 2.03
C CYS A 83 12.15 -4.88 2.27
N ASN A 84 12.67 -6.10 2.43
CA ASN A 84 14.07 -6.39 2.28
C ASN A 84 14.34 -6.83 0.85
N PHE A 85 15.39 -6.29 0.24
CA PHE A 85 15.86 -6.63 -1.09
C PHE A 85 17.25 -7.25 -0.96
N GLU A 86 17.43 -8.44 -1.52
CA GLU A 86 18.66 -9.20 -1.43
C GLU A 86 19.10 -9.66 -2.81
N TRP A 87 20.38 -9.47 -3.11
CA TRP A 87 21.04 -10.00 -4.29
C TRP A 87 22.52 -10.28 -3.95
N PRO A 88 23.27 -11.01 -4.78
CA PRO A 88 24.67 -11.30 -4.50
C PRO A 88 25.47 -10.03 -4.15
N GLY A 89 26.00 -9.97 -2.92
CA GLY A 89 26.85 -8.88 -2.43
C GLY A 89 26.12 -7.73 -1.73
N ALA A 90 24.79 -7.70 -1.67
CA ALA A 90 24.06 -6.66 -0.94
C ALA A 90 22.71 -7.12 -0.38
N SER A 91 22.33 -6.52 0.74
CA SER A 91 20.98 -6.57 1.31
C SER A 91 20.58 -5.17 1.74
N ARG A 92 19.40 -4.73 1.32
CA ARG A 92 18.90 -3.37 1.56
C ARG A 92 17.43 -3.42 1.98
N GLY A 93 17.09 -2.76 3.08
CA GLY A 93 15.71 -2.61 3.52
C GLY A 93 15.15 -1.26 3.13
N TYR A 94 13.89 -1.20 2.68
CA TYR A 94 13.23 0.06 2.37
C TYR A 94 11.70 -0.02 2.55
N LYS A 95 11.08 1.11 2.91
CA LYS A 95 9.62 1.23 2.99
C LYS A 95 9.04 1.53 1.60
N VAL A 96 8.63 0.49 0.88
CA VAL A 96 7.97 0.65 -0.43
C VAL A 96 6.60 1.33 -0.34
N TYR A 97 6.03 1.38 0.86
CA TYR A 97 4.87 2.21 1.14
C TYR A 97 4.93 2.77 2.56
N ASP A 98 4.77 4.09 2.67
CA ASP A 98 4.50 4.78 3.92
C ASP A 98 3.26 5.67 3.71
N CYS A 99 2.14 5.36 4.37
CA CYS A 99 0.87 6.03 4.08
C CYS A 99 0.97 7.57 4.17
N GLN A 100 1.70 8.10 5.16
CA GLN A 100 1.84 9.54 5.33
C GLN A 100 2.59 10.20 4.17
N ARG A 101 3.55 9.46 3.57
CA ARG A 101 4.35 9.92 2.43
C ARG A 101 3.64 9.68 1.09
N ASP A 102 3.03 8.52 0.94
CA ASP A 102 2.69 7.96 -0.38
C ASP A 102 1.21 8.03 -0.72
N TYR A 103 0.31 8.18 0.26
CA TYR A 103 -1.14 8.15 0.01
C TYR A 103 -1.56 9.14 -1.08
N ASP A 104 -1.12 10.40 -0.99
CA ASP A 104 -1.42 11.40 -2.02
C ASP A 104 -0.38 11.43 -3.15
N ARG A 105 0.71 10.66 -3.04
CA ARG A 105 1.81 10.59 -4.01
C ARG A 105 1.54 9.60 -5.13
N CYS A 106 0.92 8.46 -4.81
CA CYS A 106 0.65 7.40 -5.77
C CYS A 106 -0.57 6.55 -5.39
N PHE A 107 -1.40 6.25 -6.40
CA PHE A 107 -2.38 5.15 -6.36
C PHE A 107 -1.72 3.84 -6.77
N ASP A 108 -0.93 3.90 -7.85
CA ASP A 108 -0.04 2.85 -8.33
C ASP A 108 1.41 3.22 -8.01
N CYS A 109 1.90 2.74 -6.88
CA CYS A 109 3.25 3.00 -6.41
C CYS A 109 4.22 2.02 -7.08
N THR A 110 4.73 2.41 -8.25
CA THR A 110 5.66 1.58 -9.04
C THR A 110 7.11 1.97 -8.76
N TRP A 111 7.88 1.05 -8.20
CA TRP A 111 9.28 1.22 -7.82
C TRP A 111 10.22 0.53 -8.80
N SER A 112 11.26 1.25 -9.21
CA SER A 112 12.44 0.72 -9.88
C SER A 112 13.54 0.55 -8.82
N ILE A 113 13.93 -0.69 -8.55
CA ILE A 113 15.00 -0.99 -7.60
C ILE A 113 16.31 -1.12 -8.35
N LYS A 114 17.28 -0.26 -7.99
CA LYS A 114 18.65 -0.24 -8.50
C LYS A 114 19.61 -0.44 -7.35
N SER A 115 20.84 -0.87 -7.63
CA SER A 115 21.84 -1.06 -6.57
C SER A 115 22.15 0.24 -5.79
N SER A 116 22.04 1.40 -6.45
CA SER A 116 22.24 2.72 -5.83
C SER A 116 21.08 3.20 -4.96
N SER A 117 19.84 2.97 -5.39
CA SER A 117 18.65 3.59 -4.78
C SER A 117 17.34 2.97 -5.29
N PRO A 118 16.26 2.98 -4.47
CA PRO A 118 14.90 2.82 -4.94
C PRO A 118 14.38 4.14 -5.56
N CYS A 119 13.76 4.04 -6.73
CA CYS A 119 13.14 5.20 -7.40
C CYS A 119 11.66 4.93 -7.70
N LEU A 120 10.78 5.83 -7.28
CA LEU A 120 9.35 5.77 -7.60
C LEU A 120 9.09 6.36 -8.98
N TYR A 121 8.17 5.73 -9.73
CA TYR A 121 7.64 6.28 -10.96
C TYR A 121 6.86 7.58 -10.71
N ASN A 122 7.22 8.60 -11.47
CA ASN A 122 6.60 9.92 -11.43
C ASN A 122 5.70 10.11 -12.65
N ALA A 123 4.40 10.09 -12.43
CA ALA A 123 3.41 10.26 -13.50
C ALA A 123 3.50 11.63 -14.20
N LYS A 124 4.10 12.65 -13.58
CA LYS A 124 4.24 13.99 -14.18
C LYS A 124 5.35 14.03 -15.22
N THR A 125 6.45 13.33 -14.99
CA THR A 125 7.64 13.33 -15.86
C THR A 125 7.75 12.05 -16.70
N SER A 126 6.89 11.07 -16.42
CA SER A 126 6.93 9.72 -17.00
C SER A 126 8.27 8.99 -16.79
N GLN A 127 8.91 9.23 -15.64
CA GLN A 127 10.24 8.71 -15.33
C GLN A 127 10.31 8.17 -13.90
N TYR A 128 11.31 7.33 -13.61
CA TYR A 128 11.66 6.89 -12.26
C TYR A 128 12.67 7.88 -11.63
N ASP A 129 12.20 9.08 -11.33
CA ASP A 129 13.05 10.21 -10.88
C ASP A 129 12.80 10.64 -9.43
N LEU A 130 11.81 10.06 -8.75
CA LEU A 130 11.57 10.24 -7.32
C LEU A 130 12.39 9.21 -6.53
N CYS A 131 13.70 9.42 -6.49
CA CYS A 131 14.65 8.51 -5.86
C CYS A 131 14.93 8.88 -4.40
N ASP A 132 14.93 7.88 -3.53
CA ASP A 132 15.34 8.01 -2.14
C ASP A 132 16.67 7.30 -1.91
N ASN A 133 17.35 7.64 -0.82
CA ASN A 133 18.49 6.84 -0.36
C ASN A 133 17.98 5.57 0.34
N TRP A 134 18.80 4.52 0.29
CA TRP A 134 18.59 3.29 1.07
C TRP A 134 18.54 3.57 2.58
#